data_AF-A0A4R2J0C2-F1
#
_entry.id   AF-A0A4R2J0C2-F1
#
_cell.length_a   1.000
_cell.length_b   1.000
_cell.length_c   1.000
_cell.angle_alpha   90.00
_cell.angle_beta   90.00
_cell.angle_gamma   90.00
#
_symmetry.space_group_name_H-M   'P 1'
#
loop_
_entity.id
_entity.type
_entity.pdbx_description
1 polymer ?
#
loop_
_entity_poly.entity_id
_entity_poly.type
_entity_poly.pdbx_seq_one_letter_code
_entity_poly.pdbx_strand_id
1 'polypeptide(L)' 'MLTPVVGVLLALDMAGALAFVHLSNGVFAADGGWELVGVLGLLSLTLAAVGAGRVSLDNIFTRSTSRTTVAA' A
#
# COMPACT_ATOMS: atom_id res chain seq x y z
N MET A 1 6.80 -9.14 2.58
CA MET A 1 7.67 -8.81 3.73
C MET A 1 7.72 -7.30 3.98
N LEU A 2 7.98 -6.46 2.98
CA LEU A 2 8.09 -5.00 3.15
C LEU A 2 6.76 -4.22 3.21
N THR A 3 5.65 -4.84 2.82
CA THR A 3 4.34 -4.17 2.65
C THR A 3 3.86 -3.43 3.91
N PRO A 4 3.95 -3.98 5.13
CA PRO A 4 3.54 -3.25 6.34
C PRO A 4 4.28 -1.93 6.54
N VAL A 5 5.61 -1.97 6.39
CA VAL A 5 6.47 -0.79 6.58
C VAL A 5 6.16 0.27 5.53
N VAL A 6 6.13 -0.12 4.25
CA VAL A 6 5.86 0.82 3.15
C VAL A 6 4.43 1.37 3.23
N GLY A 7 3.45 0.56 3.64
CA GLY A 7 2.06 0.99 3.79
C GLY A 7 1.90 2.07 4.87
N VAL A 8 2.59 1.94 6.00
CA VAL A 8 2.62 2.98 7.05
C VAL A 8 3.33 4.23 6.56
N LEU A 9 4.50 4.09 5.93
CA LEU A 9 5.25 5.24 5.41
C LEU A 9 4.44 6.02 4.39
N LEU A 10 3.76 5.33 3.47
CA LEU A 10 2.88 5.97 2.50
C LEU A 10 1.68 6.65 3.16
N ALA A 11 1.10 6.04 4.21
CA ALA A 11 0.01 6.68 4.95
C ALA A 11 0.45 8.01 5.61
N LEU A 12 1.66 8.04 6.15
CA LEU A 12 2.25 9.24 6.74
C LEU A 12 2.53 10.31 5.69
N ASP A 13 3.06 9.91 4.53
CA ASP A 13 3.26 10.80 3.38
C ASP A 13 1.92 11.41 2.91
N MET A 14 0.88 10.59 2.75
CA MET A 14 -0.46 11.06 2.40
C MET A 14 -1.06 11.97 3.47
N ALA A 15 -0.84 11.70 4.76
CA ALA A 15 -1.27 12.61 5.83
C ALA A 15 -0.58 13.98 5.74
N GLY A 16 0.72 14.00 5.38
CA GLY A 16 1.44 15.23 5.08
C GLY A 16 0.86 15.96 3.87
N ALA A 17 0.69 15.27 2.74
CA ALA A 17 0.11 15.84 1.52
C ALA A 17 -1.28 16.44 1.77
N LEU A 18 -2.12 15.73 2.54
CA LEU A 18 -3.42 16.22 2.98
C LEU A 18 -3.28 17.55 3.71
N ALA A 19 -2.46 17.60 4.76
CA ALA A 19 -2.33 18.77 5.63
C ALA A 19 -1.73 19.99 4.92
N PHE A 20 -0.76 19.80 4.02
CA PHE A 20 0.00 20.89 3.43
C PHE A 20 -0.53 21.38 2.07
N VAL A 21 -1.17 20.51 1.28
CA VAL A 21 -1.53 20.83 -0.12
C VAL A 21 -3.02 20.69 -0.39
N HIS A 22 -3.68 19.66 0.13
CA HIS A 22 -5.01 19.27 -0.35
C HIS A 22 -6.17 19.70 0.55
N LEU A 23 -5.92 20.04 1.83
CA LEU A 23 -6.98 20.37 2.80
C LEU A 23 -7.86 21.56 2.37
N SER A 24 -7.28 22.54 1.67
CA SER A 24 -7.96 23.75 1.21
C SER A 24 -8.73 23.58 -0.11
N ASN A 25 -8.52 22.49 -0.84
CA ASN A 25 -8.95 22.36 -2.24
C ASN A 25 -10.29 21.62 -2.39
N GLY A 26 -11.04 21.47 -1.29
CA GLY A 26 -12.29 20.71 -1.29
C GLY A 26 -12.06 19.21 -1.43
N VAL A 27 -13.12 18.48 -1.82
CA VAL A 27 -13.10 17.00 -1.83
C VAL A 27 -12.54 16.46 -3.14
N PHE A 28 -13.08 16.90 -4.28
CA PHE A 28 -12.84 16.27 -5.57
C PHE A 28 -11.41 16.44 -6.07
N ALA A 29 -10.79 15.35 -6.47
CA ALA A 29 -9.42 15.37 -6.96
C ALA A 29 -9.23 16.16 -8.28
N ALA A 30 -10.31 16.32 -9.07
CA ALA A 30 -10.29 17.17 -10.27
C ALA A 30 -9.94 18.63 -9.95
N ASP A 31 -10.32 19.08 -8.75
CA ASP A 31 -10.02 20.42 -8.23
C ASP A 31 -8.76 20.45 -7.35
N GLY A 32 -8.00 19.35 -7.33
CA GLY A 32 -6.87 19.17 -6.43
C GLY A 32 -7.27 18.89 -4.98
N GLY A 33 -8.51 18.46 -4.73
CA GLY A 33 -9.05 18.09 -3.42
C GLY A 33 -8.42 16.85 -2.80
N TRP A 34 -8.91 16.47 -1.61
CA TRP A 34 -8.29 15.44 -0.79
C TRP A 34 -8.77 14.00 -1.03
N GLU A 35 -9.78 13.77 -1.88
CA GLU A 35 -10.39 12.46 -2.14
C GLU A 35 -9.34 11.36 -2.40
N LEU A 36 -8.47 11.56 -3.40
CA LEU A 36 -7.47 10.56 -3.78
C LEU A 36 -6.43 10.35 -2.68
N VAL A 37 -5.95 11.42 -2.05
CA VAL A 37 -4.96 11.34 -0.96
C VAL A 37 -5.53 10.57 0.23
N GLY A 38 -6.77 10.85 0.61
CA GLY A 38 -7.48 10.15 1.68
C GLY A 38 -7.70 8.68 1.36
N VAL A 39 -8.17 8.36 0.15
CA VAL A 39 -8.35 6.97 -0.31
C VAL A 39 -7.03 6.22 -0.32
N LEU A 40 -5.96 6.81 -0.85
CA LEU A 40 -4.62 6.20 -0.89
C LEU A 40 -4.06 5.96 0.50
N GLY A 41 -4.18 6.94 1.41
CA GLY A 41 -3.74 6.78 2.80
C GLY A 41 -4.50 5.67 3.54
N LEU A 42 -5.83 5.60 3.37
CA LEU A 42 -6.63 4.56 4.01
C LEU A 42 -6.37 3.17 3.40
N LEU A 43 -6.20 3.10 2.08
CA LEU A 43 -5.84 1.87 1.39
C LEU A 43 -4.45 1.39 1.82
N SER A 44 -3.48 2.29 1.96
CA SER A 44 -2.13 1.92 2.39
C SER A 44 -2.10 1.43 3.83
N LEU A 45 -2.91 2.03 4.73
CA LEU A 45 -3.10 1.51 6.10
C LEU A 45 -3.75 0.12 6.10
N THR A 46 -4.75 -0.09 5.23
CA THR A 46 -5.38 -1.41 5.09
C THR A 46 -4.36 -2.46 4.63
N LEU A 47 -3.55 -2.13 3.63
CA LEU A 47 -2.46 -3.00 3.17
C LEU A 47 -1.37 -3.17 4.24
N ALA A 48 -1.12 -2.15 5.06
CA ALA A 48 -0.16 -2.26 6.15
C ALA A 48 -0.63 -3.27 7.20
N ALA A 49 -1.92 -3.27 7.51
CA ALA A 49 -2.54 -4.18 8.47
C ALA A 49 -2.68 -5.61 7.93
N VAL A 50 -3.06 -5.78 6.66
CA VAL A 50 -3.34 -7.10 6.06
C VAL A 50 -2.08 -7.74 5.44
N GLY A 51 -1.10 -6.94 5.05
CA GLY A 51 0.12 -7.39 4.38
C GLY A 51 -0.03 -7.60 2.87
N ALA A 52 1.01 -8.19 2.25
CA ALA A 52 1.23 -8.22 0.80
C ALA A 52 0.29 -9.15 -0.01
N GLY A 53 -0.34 -10.12 0.65
CA GLY A 53 -1.20 -11.12 0.03
C GLY A 53 -0.49 -12.09 -0.95
N ARG A 54 -1.30 -12.94 -1.59
CA ARG A 54 -0.84 -14.04 -2.47
C ARG A 54 -0.20 -13.60 -3.80
N VAL A 55 -0.51 -12.40 -4.25
CA VAL A 55 0.00 -11.80 -5.51
C VAL A 55 1.32 -11.05 -5.28
N SER A 56 1.85 -11.08 -4.06
CA SER A 56 3.15 -10.49 -3.76
C SER A 56 4.30 -11.21 -4.47
N LEU A 57 5.32 -10.45 -4.88
CA LEU A 57 6.53 -10.98 -5.49
C LEU A 57 7.22 -12.00 -4.56
N ASP A 58 7.29 -11.71 -3.27
CA ASP A 58 7.83 -12.63 -2.25
C ASP A 58 7.20 -14.02 -2.36
N ASN A 59 5.87 -14.08 -2.51
CA ASN A 59 5.13 -15.33 -2.60
C ASN A 59 5.29 -16.02 -3.97
N ILE A 60 5.39 -15.25 -5.06
CA ILE A 60 5.60 -15.79 -6.42
C ILE A 60 6.99 -16.43 -6.53
N PHE A 61 8.03 -15.74 -6.07
CA PHE A 61 9.40 -16.23 -6.18
C PHE A 61 9.71 -17.35 -5.18
N THR A 62 9.20 -17.29 -3.94
CA THR A 62 9.40 -18.35 -2.95
C THR A 62 8.72 -19.67 -3.35
N ARG A 63 7.54 -19.60 -3.98
CA ARG A 63 6.79 -20.79 -4.43
C ARG A 63 7.45 -21.53 -5.59
N SER A 64 8.27 -20.84 -6.41
CA SER A 64 8.95 -21.46 -7.54
C SER A 64 10.07 -22.42 -7.12
N THR A 65 10.61 -22.26 -5.91
CA THR A 65 11.76 -23.03 -5.41
C THR A 65 11.39 -24.33 -4.68
N SER A 66 10.13 -24.59 -4.36
CA SER A 66 9.72 -25.77 -3.55
C SER A 66 9.45 -27.04 -4.37
N ARG A 67 9.86 -27.12 -5.63
CA ARG A 67 9.75 -28.35 -6.42
C ARG A 67 11.01 -29.22 -6.25
N THR A 68 11.41 -29.49 -5.01
CA THR A 68 12.34 -30.59 -4.74
C THR A 68 11.52 -31.87 -4.75
N THR A 69 11.54 -32.53 -5.90
CA THR A 69 11.16 -33.92 -6.10
C THR A 69 11.78 -34.77 -5.00
N VAL A 70 11.01 -35.15 -3.98
CA VAL A 70 11.36 -36.31 -3.15
C VAL A 70 10.94 -37.53 -3.96
N ALA A 71 11.83 -37.94 -4.85
CA ALA A 71 11.83 -39.30 -5.37
C ALA A 71 12.77 -40.10 -4.46
N ALA A 72 12.18 -40.90 -3.58
CA ALA A 72 12.81 -42.02 -2.90
C ALA A 72 11.72 -43.06 -2.60
#